data_AF-A0A951GB74-F1
#
_entry.id   AF-A0A951GB74-F1
#
_cell.length_a   1.000
_cell.length_b   1.000
_cell.length_c   1.000
_cell.angle_alpha   90.00
_cell.angle_beta   90.00
_cell.angle_gamma   90.00
#
_symmetry.space_group_name_H-M   'P 1'
#
loop_
_entity.id
_entity.type
_entity.pdbx_description
1 polymer ?
#
loop_
_entity_poly.entity_id
_entity_poly.type
_entity_poly.pdbx_seq_one_letter_code
_entity_poly.pdbx_strand_id
1 'polypeptide(L)'
;MTALLMRSMHDTPSDSRRTLYEVLVGELVPDEARILSALSDGSSYPLVDIAGPGVGRYQKLVLENASSVGRAAGVALPDRVHLYVSHLRRLGLVETGPEDHSLKDEYDILLTEPNLRGIIAAMGKGPRGARVIRRTVRMSDLGRELWEAARSPQDAGGNEPEAPAE
;
A
#
# COMPACT_ATOMS: atom_id res chain seq x y z
N MET A 1 1.94 -19.73 20.20
CA MET A 1 1.97 -18.54 21.09
C MET A 1 3.04 -18.61 22.16
N THR A 2 3.15 -19.68 22.96
CA THR A 2 4.13 -19.77 24.07
C THR A 2 5.59 -19.53 23.65
N ALA A 3 5.99 -20.04 22.49
CA ALA A 3 7.35 -19.83 21.96
C ALA A 3 7.65 -18.36 21.59
N LEU A 4 6.67 -17.64 21.03
CA LEU A 4 6.83 -16.21 20.70
C LEU A 4 6.94 -15.36 21.97
N LEU A 5 6.15 -15.69 23.00
CA LEU A 5 6.21 -15.01 24.30
C LEU A 5 7.56 -15.25 25.00
N MET A 6 8.06 -16.49 24.97
CA MET A 6 9.38 -16.82 25.53
C MET A 6 10.52 -16.08 24.81
N ARG A 7 10.45 -16.00 23.48
CA ARG A 7 11.42 -15.25 22.67
C ARG A 7 11.40 -13.76 23.00
N SER A 8 10.21 -13.17 23.08
CA SER A 8 10.03 -11.74 23.41
C SER A 8 10.60 -11.33 24.77
N MET A 9 10.78 -12.26 25.73
CA MET A 9 11.42 -11.94 27.01
C MET A 9 12.93 -11.68 26.91
N HIS A 10 13.56 -12.14 25.83
CA HIS A 10 14.99 -12.03 25.60
C HIS A 10 15.35 -11.07 24.47
N ASP A 11 14.36 -10.70 23.63
CA ASP A 11 14.57 -9.79 22.51
C ASP A 11 14.77 -8.35 23.00
N THR A 12 15.75 -7.65 22.42
CA THR A 12 15.83 -6.20 22.56
C THR A 12 14.77 -5.51 21.68
N PRO A 13 14.47 -4.21 21.89
CA PRO A 13 13.59 -3.46 20.98
C PRO A 13 14.08 -3.51 19.52
N SER A 14 15.38 -3.52 19.30
CA SER A 14 16.00 -3.61 17.97
C SER A 14 15.76 -4.98 17.33
N ASP A 15 15.85 -6.07 18.10
CA ASP A 15 15.58 -7.43 17.62
C ASP A 15 14.10 -7.63 17.28
N SER A 16 13.21 -7.07 18.10
CA SER A 16 11.78 -7.07 17.86
C SER A 16 11.41 -6.29 16.58
N ARG A 17 12.02 -5.10 16.38
CA ARG A 17 11.83 -4.29 15.17
C ARG A 17 12.33 -5.01 13.92
N ARG A 18 13.50 -5.62 13.98
CA ARG A 18 14.07 -6.44 12.89
C ARG A 18 13.14 -7.60 12.53
N THR A 19 12.70 -8.36 13.52
CA THR A 19 11.78 -9.51 13.32
C THR A 19 10.46 -9.06 12.71
N LEU A 20 9.89 -7.94 13.17
CA LEU A 20 8.68 -7.37 12.58
C LEU A 20 8.88 -7.05 11.09
N TYR A 21 9.98 -6.41 10.74
CA TYR A 21 10.28 -6.03 9.36
C TYR A 21 10.57 -7.23 8.46
N GLU A 22 11.27 -8.24 8.95
CA GLU A 22 11.49 -9.50 8.24
C GLU A 22 10.16 -10.20 7.91
N VAL A 23 9.23 -10.24 8.85
CA VAL A 23 7.88 -10.79 8.62
C VAL A 23 7.13 -9.97 7.59
N LEU A 24 7.10 -8.63 7.73
CA LEU A 24 6.40 -7.75 6.79
C LEU A 24 6.94 -7.86 5.36
N VAL A 25 8.28 -7.84 5.18
CA VAL A 25 8.90 -8.02 3.86
C VAL A 25 8.61 -9.41 3.31
N GLY A 26 8.61 -10.45 4.16
CA GLY A 26 8.30 -11.82 3.76
C GLY A 26 6.87 -12.03 3.25
N GLU A 27 5.93 -11.14 3.58
CA GLU A 27 4.56 -11.17 3.04
C GLU A 27 4.42 -10.44 1.70
N LEU A 28 5.37 -9.60 1.29
CA LEU A 28 5.27 -8.79 0.08
C LEU A 28 5.55 -9.59 -1.20
N VAL A 29 4.80 -9.28 -2.25
CA VAL A 29 5.18 -9.68 -3.62
C VAL A 29 6.08 -8.63 -4.29
N PRO A 30 6.86 -8.98 -5.32
CA PRO A 30 7.75 -8.03 -5.99
C PRO A 30 7.04 -6.77 -6.53
N ASP A 31 5.82 -6.90 -7.03
CA ASP A 31 5.04 -5.77 -7.53
C ASP A 31 4.59 -4.81 -6.40
N GLU A 32 4.36 -5.32 -5.19
CA GLU A 32 4.06 -4.50 -4.02
C GLU A 32 5.30 -3.74 -3.55
N ALA A 33 6.47 -4.38 -3.58
CA ALA A 33 7.75 -3.72 -3.31
C ALA A 33 8.03 -2.59 -4.33
N ARG A 34 7.67 -2.79 -5.61
CA ARG A 34 7.74 -1.72 -6.63
C ARG A 34 6.81 -0.55 -6.30
N ILE A 35 5.58 -0.84 -5.88
CA ILE A 35 4.63 0.20 -5.45
C ILE A 35 5.19 0.99 -4.26
N LEU A 36 5.75 0.31 -3.25
CA LEU A 36 6.41 0.99 -2.13
C LEU A 36 7.59 1.84 -2.60
N SER A 37 8.39 1.34 -3.54
CA SER A 37 9.48 2.13 -4.12
C SER A 37 8.98 3.43 -4.77
N ALA A 38 7.88 3.39 -5.51
CA ALA A 38 7.29 4.56 -6.15
C ALA A 38 6.69 5.57 -5.15
N LEU A 39 6.27 5.10 -3.97
CA LEU A 39 5.72 5.94 -2.90
C LEU A 39 6.80 6.49 -1.95
N SER A 40 8.04 6.01 -2.07
CA SER A 40 9.10 6.26 -1.08
C SER A 40 9.67 7.68 -1.07
N ASP A 41 9.46 8.44 -2.15
CA ASP A 41 9.84 9.85 -2.27
C ASP A 41 8.81 10.80 -1.63
N GLY A 42 7.76 10.26 -1.01
CA GLY A 42 6.66 11.02 -0.44
C GLY A 42 5.56 11.35 -1.44
N SER A 43 5.65 10.85 -2.68
CA SER A 43 4.61 11.00 -3.69
C SER A 43 3.27 10.41 -3.23
N SER A 44 2.21 11.06 -3.69
CA SER A 44 0.83 10.62 -3.53
C SER A 44 0.25 10.32 -4.90
N TYR A 45 -0.51 9.24 -5.02
CA TYR A 45 -1.16 8.86 -6.28
C TYR A 45 -2.68 8.89 -6.16
N PRO A 46 -3.40 9.20 -7.24
CA PRO A 46 -4.85 9.13 -7.26
C PRO A 46 -5.31 7.68 -7.02
N LEU A 47 -6.32 7.55 -6.17
CA LEU A 47 -7.03 6.32 -5.86
C LEU A 47 -8.52 6.55 -6.05
N VAL A 48 -9.21 5.59 -6.67
CA VAL A 48 -10.63 5.65 -6.95
C VAL A 48 -11.28 4.39 -6.42
N ASP A 49 -12.37 4.59 -5.68
CA ASP A 49 -13.33 3.54 -5.36
C ASP A 49 -14.61 3.77 -6.15
N ILE A 50 -15.23 2.69 -6.63
CA ILE A 50 -16.49 2.73 -7.35
C ILE A 50 -17.55 2.06 -6.49
N ALA A 51 -18.53 2.84 -6.07
CA ALA A 51 -19.69 2.34 -5.36
C ALA A 51 -20.84 2.08 -6.34
N GLY A 52 -21.51 0.95 -6.16
CA GLY A 52 -22.65 0.55 -6.98
C GLY A 52 -23.90 1.42 -6.73
N PRO A 53 -24.99 1.13 -7.45
CA PRO A 53 -26.27 1.79 -7.24
C PRO A 53 -26.79 1.48 -5.82
N GLY A 54 -27.17 2.52 -5.09
CA GLY A 54 -27.62 2.40 -3.71
C GLY A 54 -27.72 3.76 -3.04
N VAL A 55 -28.27 3.79 -1.82
CA VAL A 55 -28.35 5.01 -1.00
C VAL A 55 -27.91 4.71 0.42
N GLY A 56 -27.07 5.58 0.97
CA GLY A 56 -26.58 5.49 2.33
C GLY A 56 -25.89 4.14 2.59
N ARG A 57 -26.36 3.43 3.62
CA ARG A 57 -25.75 2.20 4.12
C ARG A 57 -25.86 1.00 3.17
N TYR A 58 -26.71 1.08 2.15
CA TYR A 58 -26.92 0.02 1.16
C TYR A 58 -26.00 0.15 -0.07
N GLN A 59 -25.17 1.19 -0.12
CA GLN A 59 -24.24 1.38 -1.22
C GLN A 59 -23.00 0.49 -1.03
N LYS A 60 -22.90 -0.59 -1.81
CA LYS A 60 -21.75 -1.50 -1.77
C LYS A 60 -20.65 -1.04 -2.73
N LEU A 61 -19.40 -1.15 -2.29
CA LEU A 61 -18.24 -0.94 -3.16
C LEU A 61 -18.12 -2.12 -4.16
N VAL A 62 -18.03 -1.76 -5.43
CA VAL A 62 -17.92 -2.68 -6.58
C VAL A 62 -16.46 -2.86 -6.96
N LEU A 63 -15.70 -1.77 -6.87
CA LEU A 63 -14.26 -1.75 -7.03
C LEU A 63 -13.67 -0.86 -5.95
N GLU A 64 -12.59 -1.31 -5.34
CA GLU A 64 -11.84 -0.56 -4.34
C GLU A 64 -10.39 -0.46 -4.78
N ASN A 65 -9.71 0.60 -4.36
CA ASN A 65 -8.27 0.78 -4.51
C ASN A 65 -7.76 0.80 -5.95
N ALA A 66 -8.57 1.21 -6.93
CA ALA A 66 -8.07 1.43 -8.28
C ALA A 66 -7.14 2.66 -8.26
N SER A 67 -5.91 2.54 -8.74
CA SER A 67 -4.93 3.62 -8.63
C SER A 67 -3.96 3.61 -9.81
N SER A 68 -3.47 4.80 -10.18
CA SER A 68 -2.43 4.95 -11.20
C SER A 68 -1.03 4.54 -10.69
N VAL A 69 -0.88 4.29 -9.39
CA VAL A 69 0.41 3.94 -8.76
C VAL A 69 1.08 2.74 -9.41
N GLY A 70 0.30 1.76 -9.90
CA GLY A 70 0.86 0.59 -10.58
C GLY A 70 1.58 0.93 -11.88
N ARG A 71 1.08 1.91 -12.63
CA ARG A 71 1.75 2.40 -13.85
C ARG A 71 3.05 3.11 -13.49
N ALA A 72 3.02 3.98 -12.48
CA ALA A 72 4.20 4.71 -12.03
C ALA A 72 5.28 3.77 -11.46
N ALA A 73 4.86 2.73 -10.74
CA ALA A 73 5.73 1.69 -10.19
C ALA A 73 6.21 0.66 -11.21
N GLY A 74 5.64 0.64 -12.42
CA GLY A 74 5.97 -0.35 -13.45
C GLY A 74 5.69 -1.78 -13.00
N VAL A 75 4.54 -2.05 -12.36
CA VAL A 75 4.16 -3.41 -11.92
C VAL A 75 3.95 -4.34 -13.12
N ALA A 76 4.17 -5.63 -12.93
CA ALA A 76 3.98 -6.64 -13.98
C ALA A 76 2.50 -6.82 -14.36
N LEU A 77 1.57 -6.68 -13.40
CA LEU A 77 0.13 -6.83 -13.60
C LEU A 77 -0.67 -5.55 -13.29
N PRO A 78 -0.71 -4.56 -14.20
CA PRO A 78 -1.43 -3.29 -14.00
C PRO A 78 -2.92 -3.48 -13.70
N ASP A 79 -3.57 -4.50 -14.28
CA ASP A 79 -4.99 -4.77 -14.04
C ASP A 79 -5.29 -5.27 -12.62
N ARG A 80 -4.26 -5.66 -11.86
CA ARG A 80 -4.37 -6.23 -10.51
C ARG A 80 -3.90 -5.27 -9.41
N VAL A 81 -3.59 -4.01 -9.75
CA VAL A 81 -3.08 -3.00 -8.81
C VAL A 81 -3.98 -2.83 -7.58
N HIS A 82 -5.29 -2.91 -7.76
CA HIS A 82 -6.24 -2.86 -6.65
C HIS A 82 -5.99 -3.92 -5.57
N LEU A 83 -5.52 -5.13 -5.95
CA LEU A 83 -5.19 -6.19 -5.00
C LEU A 83 -3.91 -5.86 -4.22
N TYR A 84 -2.88 -5.38 -4.91
CA TYR A 84 -1.62 -4.96 -4.28
C TYR A 84 -1.84 -3.81 -3.30
N VAL A 85 -2.59 -2.79 -3.70
CA VAL A 85 -2.91 -1.67 -2.80
C VAL A 85 -3.77 -2.16 -1.62
N SER A 86 -4.75 -3.04 -1.84
CA SER A 86 -5.54 -3.60 -0.74
C SER A 86 -4.69 -4.39 0.26
N HIS A 87 -3.71 -5.16 -0.24
CA HIS A 87 -2.79 -5.92 0.60
C HIS A 87 -1.86 -4.99 1.40
N LEU A 88 -1.22 -4.03 0.74
CA LEU A 88 -0.37 -3.04 1.38
C LEU A 88 -1.13 -2.24 2.46
N ARG A 89 -2.40 -1.91 2.22
CA ARG A 89 -3.27 -1.26 3.22
C ARG A 89 -3.55 -2.18 4.40
N ARG A 90 -3.78 -3.48 4.17
CA ARG A 90 -3.98 -4.47 5.24
C ARG A 90 -2.74 -4.63 6.11
N LEU A 91 -1.55 -4.57 5.50
CA LEU A 91 -0.27 -4.58 6.22
C LEU A 91 0.05 -3.24 6.91
N GLY A 92 -0.74 -2.20 6.66
CA GLY A 92 -0.52 -0.86 7.22
C GLY A 92 0.67 -0.12 6.61
N LEU A 93 1.18 -0.54 5.44
CA LEU A 93 2.34 0.07 4.77
C LEU A 93 1.97 1.26 3.88
N VAL A 94 0.70 1.35 3.50
CA VAL A 94 0.15 2.50 2.77
C VAL A 94 -1.16 2.92 3.41
N GLU A 95 -1.48 4.20 3.26
CA GLU A 95 -2.70 4.80 3.79
C GLU A 95 -3.43 5.60 2.73
N THR A 96 -4.74 5.77 2.92
CA THR A 96 -5.61 6.49 1.99
C THR A 96 -6.03 7.83 2.56
N GLY A 97 -5.82 8.90 1.79
CA GLY A 97 -6.24 10.25 2.12
C GLY A 97 -7.50 10.71 1.37
N PRO A 98 -7.98 11.93 1.66
CA PRO A 98 -9.05 12.57 0.90
C PRO A 98 -8.63 12.84 -0.57
N GLU A 99 -9.59 13.27 -1.39
CA GLU A 99 -9.32 13.76 -2.75
C GLU A 99 -8.34 14.93 -2.71
N ASP A 100 -7.31 14.87 -3.56
CA ASP A 100 -6.37 15.96 -3.79
C ASP A 100 -6.68 16.60 -5.14
N HIS A 101 -7.15 17.85 -5.12
CA HIS A 101 -7.52 18.56 -6.34
C HIS A 101 -6.33 18.88 -7.25
N SER A 102 -5.09 18.82 -6.76
CA SER A 102 -3.90 18.97 -7.61
C SER A 102 -3.72 17.80 -8.58
N LEU A 103 -4.24 16.61 -8.24
CA LEU A 103 -4.17 15.39 -9.06
C LEU A 103 -5.37 15.25 -10.01
N LYS A 104 -6.12 16.31 -10.27
CA LYS A 104 -7.37 16.28 -11.06
C LYS A 104 -7.18 15.61 -12.43
N ASP A 105 -6.15 16.02 -13.16
CA ASP A 105 -5.88 15.49 -14.50
C ASP A 105 -5.55 13.99 -14.43
N GLU A 106 -4.86 13.55 -13.38
CA GLU A 106 -4.52 12.14 -13.17
C GLU A 106 -5.74 11.31 -12.79
N TYR A 107 -6.68 11.84 -12.01
CA TYR A 107 -7.97 11.19 -11.78
C TYR A 107 -8.75 11.04 -13.07
N ASP A 108 -8.80 12.08 -13.91
CA ASP A 108 -9.53 12.02 -15.17
C ASP A 108 -8.88 10.99 -16.12
N ILE A 109 -7.55 10.92 -16.18
CA ILE A 109 -6.82 9.85 -16.88
C ILE A 109 -7.17 8.48 -16.31
N LEU A 110 -7.12 8.28 -14.99
CA LEU A 110 -7.45 7.02 -14.35
C LEU A 110 -8.88 6.56 -14.66
N LEU A 111 -9.86 7.48 -14.62
CA LEU A 111 -11.25 7.20 -14.95
C LEU A 111 -11.48 6.89 -16.43
N THR A 112 -10.51 7.20 -17.30
CA THR A 112 -10.57 6.84 -18.72
C THR A 112 -10.12 5.42 -19.02
N GLU A 113 -9.54 4.72 -18.04
CA GLU A 113 -9.05 3.36 -18.25
C GLU A 113 -10.18 2.40 -18.64
N PRO A 114 -9.95 1.49 -19.61
CA PRO A 114 -11.00 0.60 -20.12
C PRO A 114 -11.71 -0.21 -19.04
N ASN A 115 -10.96 -0.71 -18.06
CA ASN A 115 -11.50 -1.49 -16.94
C ASN A 115 -12.47 -0.65 -16.08
N LEU A 116 -12.05 0.56 -15.68
CA LEU A 116 -12.88 1.46 -14.87
C LEU A 116 -14.11 1.93 -15.65
N ARG A 117 -13.93 2.34 -16.92
CA ARG A 117 -15.07 2.71 -17.79
C ARG A 117 -16.07 1.56 -17.93
N GLY A 118 -15.59 0.33 -18.11
CA GLY A 118 -16.45 -0.86 -18.21
C GLY A 118 -17.28 -1.07 -16.95
N ILE A 119 -16.66 -0.96 -15.77
CA ILE A 119 -17.34 -1.08 -14.48
C ILE A 119 -18.35 0.06 -14.28
N ILE A 120 -17.96 1.31 -14.51
CA ILE A 120 -18.85 2.48 -14.39
C ILE A 120 -20.05 2.34 -15.32
N ALA A 121 -19.83 1.96 -16.58
CA ALA A 121 -20.89 1.77 -17.56
C ALA A 121 -21.83 0.61 -17.21
N ALA A 122 -21.29 -0.51 -16.70
CA ALA A 122 -22.09 -1.64 -16.24
C ALA A 122 -23.00 -1.25 -15.06
N MET A 123 -22.47 -0.45 -14.13
CA MET A 123 -23.18 -0.03 -12.92
C MET A 123 -24.07 1.21 -13.14
N GLY A 124 -23.91 1.91 -14.26
CA GLY A 124 -24.66 3.13 -14.62
C GLY A 124 -26.03 2.88 -15.28
N LYS A 125 -26.42 1.63 -15.56
CA LYS A 125 -27.65 1.31 -16.32
C LYS A 125 -28.97 1.42 -15.52
N GLY A 126 -29.01 2.21 -14.45
CA GLY A 126 -30.19 2.37 -13.59
C GLY A 126 -30.45 3.81 -13.16
N PRO A 127 -31.60 4.09 -12.51
CA PRO A 127 -31.98 5.44 -12.09
C PRO A 127 -31.06 6.05 -11.03
N ARG A 128 -30.21 5.23 -10.40
CA ARG A 128 -29.09 5.66 -9.56
C ARG A 128 -27.84 5.06 -10.17
N GLY A 129 -26.96 5.89 -10.72
CA GLY A 129 -25.73 5.43 -11.37
C GLY A 129 -24.63 5.04 -10.37
N ALA A 130 -23.51 4.57 -10.92
CA ALA A 130 -22.29 4.36 -10.14
C ALA A 130 -21.82 5.66 -9.51
N ARG A 131 -21.31 5.59 -8.26
CA ARG A 131 -20.66 6.71 -7.60
C ARG A 131 -19.16 6.49 -7.59
N VAL A 132 -18.43 7.45 -8.15
CA VAL A 132 -16.97 7.51 -8.07
C VAL A 132 -16.59 8.25 -6.79
N ILE A 133 -15.71 7.64 -5.99
CA ILE A 133 -15.15 8.21 -4.77
C ILE A 133 -13.66 8.39 -5.01
N ARG A 134 -13.22 9.64 -5.11
CA ARG A 134 -11.81 10.00 -5.30
C ARG A 134 -11.11 10.11 -3.95
N ARG A 135 -9.92 9.55 -3.88
CA ARG A 135 -9.04 9.45 -2.71
C ARG A 135 -7.59 9.49 -3.17
N THR A 136 -6.69 9.59 -2.22
CA THR A 136 -5.25 9.48 -2.49
C THR A 136 -4.70 8.23 -1.83
N VAL A 137 -3.58 7.71 -2.35
CA VAL A 137 -2.77 6.69 -1.68
C VAL A 137 -1.35 7.22 -1.50
N ARG A 138 -0.82 7.06 -0.30
CA ARG A 138 0.56 7.44 0.06
C ARG A 138 1.18 6.40 0.99
N MET A 139 2.50 6.42 1.11
CA MET A 139 3.21 5.59 2.08
C MET A 139 2.84 6.01 3.51
N SER A 140 2.58 5.03 4.38
CA SER A 140 2.37 5.28 5.82
C SER A 140 3.70 5.48 6.54
N ASP A 141 3.66 5.91 7.81
CA ASP A 141 4.88 6.02 8.62
C ASP A 141 5.55 4.65 8.82
N LEU A 142 4.77 3.59 9.06
CA LEU A 142 5.30 2.22 9.12
C LEU A 142 5.94 1.80 7.80
N GLY A 143 5.31 2.12 6.67
CA GLY A 143 5.84 1.85 5.33
C GLY A 143 7.18 2.54 5.10
N ARG A 144 7.31 3.80 5.56
CA ARG A 144 8.55 4.58 5.45
C ARG A 144 9.66 3.99 6.32
N GLU A 145 9.35 3.66 7.57
CA GLU A 145 10.30 3.02 8.48
C GLU A 145 10.80 1.67 7.95
N LEU A 146 9.88 0.85 7.40
CA LEU A 146 10.22 -0.42 6.77
C LEU A 146 11.13 -0.22 5.54
N TRP A 147 10.79 0.75 4.69
CA TRP A 147 11.55 1.06 3.47
C TRP A 147 12.97 1.54 3.78
N GLU A 148 13.12 2.42 4.78
CA GLU A 148 14.42 2.89 5.25
C GLU A 148 15.26 1.76 5.83
N ALA A 149 14.66 0.89 6.66
CA ALA A 149 15.34 -0.27 7.22
C ALA A 149 15.79 -1.28 6.14
N ALA A 150 14.97 -1.49 5.10
CA ALA A 150 15.32 -2.37 3.99
C ALA A 150 16.43 -1.81 3.08
N ARG A 151 16.55 -0.47 2.97
CA ARG A 151 17.60 0.20 2.19
C ARG A 151 18.95 0.28 2.90
N SER A 152 18.98 0.12 4.21
CA SER A 152 20.19 0.14 5.03
C SER A 152 20.55 -1.27 5.51
N PRO A 153 21.09 -2.14 4.65
CA PRO A 153 21.54 -3.47 5.07
C PRO A 153 22.75 -3.45 6.03
N GLN A 154 23.28 -2.27 6.39
CA GLN A 154 24.55 -2.13 7.13
C GLN A 154 24.45 -2.25 8.66
N ASP A 155 23.26 -2.30 9.27
CA ASP A 155 23.14 -2.43 10.75
C ASP A 155 23.00 -3.91 11.22
N ALA A 156 23.47 -4.86 10.40
CA ALA A 156 23.44 -6.29 10.71
C ALA A 156 24.81 -6.89 11.07
N GLY A 157 25.88 -6.09 11.13
CA GLY A 157 27.19 -6.59 11.57
C GLY A 157 28.12 -5.47 12.03
N GLY A 158 28.35 -5.38 13.34
CA GLY A 158 29.43 -4.56 13.87
C GLY A 158 29.19 -3.99 15.27
N ASN A 159 29.26 -4.85 16.29
CA ASN A 159 30.01 -4.54 17.52
C ASN A 159 30.21 -5.82 18.34
N GLU A 160 31.16 -6.66 17.95
CA GLU A 160 31.84 -7.52 18.94
C GLU A 160 32.86 -6.63 19.65
N PRO A 161 32.80 -6.46 20.98
CA PRO A 161 33.86 -5.77 21.69
C PRO A 161 35.12 -6.62 21.59
N GLU A 162 36.13 -6.08 20.89
CA GLU A 162 37.49 -6.56 20.90
C GLU A 162 37.98 -6.63 22.36
N ALA A 163 38.14 -7.83 22.88
CA ALA A 163 38.74 -8.04 24.18
C ALA A 163 40.19 -7.51 24.11
N PRO A 164 40.63 -6.63 25.03
CA PRO A 164 42.01 -6.20 25.04
C PRO A 164 42.90 -7.41 25.34
N ALA A 165 43.89 -7.61 24.49
CA ALA A 165 45.03 -8.44 24.81
C ALA A 165 45.89 -7.72 25.86
N GLU A 166 46.46 -8.53 26.76
CA GLU A 166 47.41 -8.23 27.84
C GLU A 166 46.83 -7.94 29.24
#